data_AF-B9SW77-F1
#
_entry.id   AF-B9SW77-F1
#
_cell.length_a   1.000
_cell.length_b   1.000
_cell.length_c   1.000
_cell.angle_alpha   90.00
_cell.angle_beta   90.00
_cell.angle_gamma   90.00
#
_symmetry.space_group_name_H-M   'P 1'
#
loop_
_entity.id
_entity.type
_entity.pdbx_description
1 polymer ?
#
loop_
_entity_poly.entity_id
_entity_poly.type
_entity_poly.pdbx_seq_one_letter_code
_entity_poly.pdbx_strand_id
1 'polypeptide(L)'
;MANKLISEIGLPKSISNIFAARNIKTAKDALSLTEFELMELLDVELSQVKSAVAQISAIVSPPYQTQIKFLVLQQQVKLLIIDSMAAVVSGENDQGAPRQHSLGWHISFIKSLAEFSRIPVLVTNQVRSQSYNEVCQYSFQVQRNDETQEEPEKYDSHLIAALGIHWAHAVTVRLVLEAKLGQRYIKVAKSPISPPMSFPFNITASGIALLDDDGTELRGKEINSIQCQGLSQGLIHN
;
A
#
# COMPACT_ATOMS: atom_id res chain seq x y z
N MET A 1 -8.89 -15.91 18.94
CA MET A 1 -8.61 -17.35 18.73
C MET A 1 -7.54 -17.93 19.65
N ALA A 2 -6.81 -17.11 20.45
CA ALA A 2 -5.75 -17.58 21.34
C ALA A 2 -6.20 -18.60 22.41
N ASN A 3 -7.48 -18.62 22.81
CA ASN A 3 -7.99 -19.55 23.82
C ASN A 3 -8.38 -20.93 23.25
N LYS A 4 -8.08 -21.21 21.98
CA LYS A 4 -8.37 -22.51 21.37
C LYS A 4 -7.58 -23.61 22.09
N LEU A 5 -8.21 -24.75 22.35
CA LEU A 5 -7.60 -25.86 23.07
C LEU A 5 -6.58 -26.59 22.19
N ILE A 6 -5.44 -26.99 22.76
CA ILE A 6 -4.40 -27.77 22.06
C ILE A 6 -4.96 -29.09 21.48
N SER A 7 -5.93 -29.69 22.16
CA SER A 7 -6.63 -30.90 21.69
C SER A 7 -7.39 -30.72 20.37
N GLU A 8 -7.76 -29.49 20.02
CA GLU A 8 -8.54 -29.16 18.81
C GLU A 8 -7.66 -28.71 17.63
N ILE A 9 -6.34 -28.59 17.84
CA ILE A 9 -5.38 -28.05 16.85
C ILE A 9 -4.84 -29.16 15.93
N GLY A 10 -5.14 -30.43 16.18
CA GLY A 10 -4.74 -31.53 15.30
C GLY A 10 -3.26 -31.90 15.36
N LEU A 11 -2.57 -31.55 16.46
CA LEU A 11 -1.21 -31.99 16.73
C LEU A 11 -1.13 -33.52 16.86
N PRO A 12 0.04 -34.15 16.61
CA PRO A 12 0.26 -35.55 16.93
C PRO A 12 -0.14 -35.85 18.37
N LYS A 13 -0.87 -36.96 18.58
CA LYS A 13 -1.39 -37.34 19.91
C LYS A 13 -0.28 -37.46 20.96
N SER A 14 0.92 -37.89 20.56
CA SER A 14 2.10 -37.94 21.42
C SER A 14 2.44 -36.57 22.00
N ILE A 15 2.54 -35.55 21.16
CA ILE A 15 2.85 -34.17 21.56
C ILE A 15 1.68 -33.56 22.36
N SER A 16 0.45 -33.68 21.87
CA SER A 16 -0.74 -33.09 22.51
C SER A 16 -0.92 -33.57 23.97
N ASN A 17 -0.67 -34.85 24.22
CA ASN A 17 -0.74 -35.42 25.57
C ASN A 17 0.33 -34.86 26.51
N ILE A 18 1.54 -34.60 26.01
CA ILE A 18 2.64 -34.02 26.80
C ILE A 18 2.31 -32.57 27.17
N PHE A 19 1.77 -31.78 26.22
CA PHE A 19 1.28 -30.43 26.49
C PHE A 19 0.22 -30.42 27.60
N ALA A 20 -0.78 -31.32 27.51
CA ALA A 20 -1.82 -31.45 28.53
C ALA A 20 -1.26 -31.87 29.90
N ALA A 21 -0.29 -32.78 29.93
CA ALA A 21 0.37 -33.23 31.15
C ALA A 21 1.15 -32.11 31.87
N ARG A 22 1.65 -31.12 31.11
CA ARG A 22 2.33 -29.92 31.65
C ARG A 22 1.40 -28.74 31.87
N ASN A 23 0.08 -28.98 31.89
CA ASN A 23 -0.97 -27.97 32.08
C ASN A 23 -0.99 -26.85 31.01
N ILE A 24 -0.41 -27.12 29.82
CA ILE A 24 -0.49 -26.23 28.66
C ILE A 24 -1.72 -26.64 27.86
N LYS A 25 -2.85 -25.97 28.12
CA LYS A 25 -4.17 -26.38 27.61
C LYS A 25 -4.61 -25.57 26.41
N THR A 26 -4.22 -24.30 26.34
CA THR A 26 -4.62 -23.39 25.27
C THR A 26 -3.45 -23.02 24.36
N ALA A 27 -3.76 -22.58 23.15
CA ALA A 27 -2.76 -22.02 22.24
C ALA A 27 -2.07 -20.79 22.83
N LYS A 28 -2.77 -19.98 23.63
CA LYS A 28 -2.19 -18.86 24.35
C LYS A 28 -1.09 -19.32 25.30
N ASP A 29 -1.34 -20.38 26.07
CA ASP A 29 -0.36 -20.92 27.02
C ASP A 29 0.91 -21.39 26.31
N ALA A 30 0.74 -22.08 25.18
CA ALA A 30 1.86 -22.54 24.35
C ALA A 30 2.63 -21.38 23.71
N LEU A 31 1.94 -20.41 23.11
CA LEU A 31 2.56 -19.28 22.39
C LEU A 31 3.10 -18.17 23.31
N SER A 32 2.82 -18.24 24.62
CA SER A 32 3.37 -17.31 25.61
C SER A 32 4.75 -17.74 26.13
N LEU A 33 5.17 -18.97 25.81
CA LEU A 33 6.47 -19.53 26.16
C LEU A 33 7.39 -19.52 24.95
N THR A 34 8.69 -19.41 25.19
CA THR A 34 9.71 -19.55 24.15
C THR A 34 9.86 -21.01 23.72
N GLU A 35 10.39 -21.24 22.50
CA GLU A 35 10.64 -22.60 22.01
C GLU A 35 11.60 -23.39 22.92
N PHE A 36 12.53 -22.71 23.59
CA PHE A 36 13.46 -23.33 24.54
C PHE A 36 12.80 -23.70 25.85
N GLU A 37 11.94 -22.84 26.41
CA GLU A 37 11.16 -23.17 27.61
C GLU A 37 10.21 -24.34 27.34
N LEU A 38 9.58 -24.37 26.17
CA LEU A 38 8.75 -25.51 25.75
C LEU A 38 9.56 -26.79 25.60
N MET A 39 10.77 -26.71 25.04
CA MET A 39 11.67 -27.86 24.91
C MET A 39 12.00 -28.45 26.29
N GLU A 40 12.37 -27.59 27.25
CA GLU A 40 12.70 -28.00 28.61
C GLU A 40 11.49 -28.53 29.38
N LEU A 41 10.34 -27.88 29.25
CA LEU A 41 9.11 -28.27 29.96
C LEU A 41 8.51 -29.57 29.42
N LEU A 42 8.55 -29.76 28.10
CA LEU A 42 7.94 -30.92 27.44
C LEU A 42 8.90 -32.11 27.38
N ASP A 43 10.20 -31.90 27.59
CA ASP A 43 11.24 -32.93 27.48
C ASP A 43 11.25 -33.60 26.10
N VAL A 44 11.24 -32.77 25.06
CA VAL A 44 11.21 -33.20 23.65
C VAL A 44 12.23 -32.42 22.83
N GLU A 45 12.60 -32.94 21.66
CA GLU A 45 13.54 -32.25 20.76
C GLU A 45 12.98 -30.90 20.27
N LEU A 46 13.88 -29.91 20.12
CA LEU A 46 13.54 -28.58 19.59
C LEU A 46 12.86 -28.64 18.20
N SER A 47 13.20 -29.65 17.39
CA SER A 47 12.57 -29.92 16.09
C SER A 47 11.05 -30.16 16.21
N GLN A 48 10.65 -30.94 17.22
CA GLN A 48 9.26 -31.26 17.51
C GLN A 48 8.52 -30.06 18.08
N VAL A 49 9.17 -29.28 18.97
CA VAL A 49 8.62 -28.02 19.48
C VAL A 49 8.36 -27.04 18.35
N LYS A 50 9.34 -26.82 17.47
CA LYS A 50 9.20 -25.91 16.31
C LYS A 50 8.05 -26.31 15.40
N SER A 51 7.93 -27.61 15.11
CA SER A 51 6.82 -28.13 14.31
C SER A 51 5.47 -27.90 14.98
N ALA A 52 5.37 -28.17 16.28
CA ALA A 52 4.15 -27.96 17.05
C ALA A 52 3.75 -26.49 17.15
N VAL A 53 4.71 -25.59 17.46
CA VAL A 53 4.49 -24.14 17.51
C VAL A 53 4.07 -23.59 16.15
N ALA A 54 4.68 -24.06 15.05
CA ALA A 54 4.29 -23.67 13.71
C ALA A 54 2.83 -24.09 13.39
N GLN A 55 2.42 -25.32 13.77
CA GLN A 55 1.05 -25.79 13.57
C GLN A 55 0.03 -25.03 14.45
N ILE A 56 0.36 -24.82 15.73
CA ILE A 56 -0.46 -24.02 16.66
C ILE A 56 -0.63 -22.61 16.09
N SER A 57 0.46 -21.96 15.68
CA SER A 57 0.44 -20.63 15.09
C SER A 57 -0.39 -20.59 13.81
N ALA A 58 -0.24 -21.56 12.90
CA ALA A 58 -1.00 -21.59 11.64
C ALA A 58 -2.53 -21.64 11.86
N ILE A 59 -2.98 -22.27 12.94
CA ILE A 59 -4.40 -22.46 13.25
C ILE A 59 -4.98 -21.30 14.08
N VAL A 60 -4.16 -20.68 14.93
CA VAL A 60 -4.61 -19.71 15.94
C VAL A 60 -4.32 -18.28 15.51
N SER A 61 -3.23 -18.06 14.78
CA SER A 61 -2.91 -16.77 14.20
C SER A 61 -3.99 -16.45 13.16
N PRO A 62 -4.71 -15.33 13.32
CA PRO A 62 -5.62 -14.92 12.27
C PRO A 62 -4.81 -14.62 11.00
N PRO A 63 -5.39 -14.75 9.79
CA PRO A 63 -4.71 -14.30 8.59
C PRO A 63 -4.27 -12.85 8.77
N TYR A 64 -3.10 -12.49 8.25
CA TYR A 64 -2.47 -11.16 8.38
C TYR A 64 -3.46 -9.99 8.18
N GLN A 65 -4.44 -10.19 7.30
CA GLN A 65 -5.54 -9.27 6.99
C GLN A 65 -6.42 -8.94 8.21
N THR A 66 -6.80 -9.96 8.97
CA THR A 66 -7.62 -9.82 10.19
C THR A 66 -6.79 -9.22 11.32
N GLN A 67 -5.49 -9.51 11.36
CA GLN A 67 -4.57 -8.88 12.31
C GLN A 67 -4.47 -7.37 12.06
N ILE A 68 -4.30 -6.92 10.80
CA ILE A 68 -4.24 -5.49 10.45
C ILE A 68 -5.56 -4.80 10.80
N LYS A 69 -6.70 -5.38 10.42
CA LYS A 69 -8.03 -4.86 10.78
C LYS A 69 -8.17 -4.68 12.29
N PHE A 70 -7.76 -5.69 13.06
CA PHE A 70 -7.82 -5.65 14.52
C PHE A 70 -6.89 -4.58 15.11
N LEU A 71 -5.65 -4.49 14.64
CA LEU A 71 -4.67 -3.50 15.11
C LEU A 71 -5.14 -2.07 14.87
N VAL A 72 -5.64 -1.78 13.65
CA VAL A 72 -6.16 -0.46 13.29
C VAL A 72 -7.27 0.00 14.24
N LEU A 73 -8.19 -0.91 14.59
CA LEU A 73 -9.28 -0.62 15.51
C LEU A 73 -8.81 -0.44 16.96
N GLN A 74 -7.97 -1.35 17.45
CA GLN A 74 -7.54 -1.33 18.85
C GLN A 74 -6.66 -0.12 19.17
N GLN A 75 -5.82 0.29 18.22
CA GLN A 75 -4.84 1.36 18.43
C GLN A 75 -5.37 2.76 18.10
N GLN A 76 -6.66 2.89 17.76
CA GLN A 76 -7.28 4.18 17.39
C GLN A 76 -6.47 4.93 16.32
N VAL A 77 -6.02 4.20 15.29
CA VAL A 77 -5.22 4.76 14.20
C VAL A 77 -6.03 5.87 13.50
N LYS A 78 -5.37 6.99 13.16
CA LYS A 78 -6.00 8.13 12.47
C LYS A 78 -5.62 8.25 10.99
N LEU A 79 -4.58 7.54 10.56
CA LEU A 79 -4.08 7.53 9.19
C LEU A 79 -3.32 6.21 8.96
N LEU A 80 -3.61 5.53 7.86
CA LEU A 80 -2.83 4.39 7.40
C LEU A 80 -1.98 4.80 6.19
N ILE A 81 -0.67 4.58 6.26
CA ILE A 81 0.26 4.84 5.16
C ILE A 81 0.79 3.51 4.64
N ILE A 82 0.73 3.31 3.32
CA ILE A 82 1.25 2.13 2.64
C ILE A 82 2.31 2.58 1.63
N ASP A 83 3.57 2.33 1.94
CA ASP A 83 4.73 2.70 1.12
C ASP A 83 5.59 1.47 0.79
N SER A 84 5.62 0.93 -0.42
CA SER A 84 4.73 1.19 -1.58
C SER A 84 4.01 -0.09 -1.97
N MET A 85 2.74 0.01 -2.38
CA MET A 85 2.02 -1.13 -2.96
C MET A 85 2.70 -1.66 -4.24
N ALA A 86 3.50 -0.84 -4.92
CA ALA A 86 4.18 -1.22 -6.16
C ALA A 86 5.19 -2.37 -5.95
N ALA A 87 5.80 -2.49 -4.77
CA ALA A 87 6.77 -3.55 -4.49
C ALA A 87 6.10 -4.93 -4.45
N VAL A 88 4.94 -5.03 -3.79
CA VAL A 88 4.14 -6.26 -3.70
C VAL A 88 3.67 -6.70 -5.09
N VAL A 89 3.28 -5.72 -5.92
CA VAL A 89 2.81 -5.96 -7.28
C VAL A 89 3.95 -6.31 -8.25
N SER A 90 5.20 -6.02 -7.90
CA SER A 90 6.36 -6.28 -8.76
C SER A 90 7.09 -7.60 -8.45
N GLY A 91 6.84 -8.22 -7.29
CA GLY A 91 7.58 -9.39 -6.80
C GLY A 91 6.98 -10.76 -7.13
N GLU A 92 5.71 -10.83 -7.54
CA GLU A 92 5.03 -12.08 -7.93
C GLU A 92 5.33 -12.42 -9.40
N ASN A 93 6.58 -12.77 -9.70
CA ASN A 93 7.01 -13.18 -11.02
C ASN A 93 7.10 -14.71 -11.10
N ASP A 94 5.95 -15.39 -10.98
CA ASP A 94 5.80 -16.77 -11.41
C ASP A 94 4.82 -16.86 -12.60
N GLN A 95 5.32 -17.55 -13.62
CA GLN A 95 4.79 -17.80 -14.94
C GLN A 95 3.27 -18.09 -14.98
N GLY A 96 2.53 -17.41 -15.86
CA GLY A 96 1.50 -18.08 -16.67
C GLY A 96 0.00 -17.86 -16.42
N ALA A 97 -0.46 -16.88 -15.63
CA ALA A 97 -1.91 -16.58 -15.49
C ALA A 97 -2.20 -15.06 -15.43
N PRO A 98 -3.38 -14.59 -15.88
CA PRO A 98 -3.60 -13.16 -16.13
C PRO A 98 -3.55 -12.35 -14.83
N ARG A 99 -2.60 -11.41 -14.80
CA ARG A 99 -2.21 -10.45 -13.74
C ARG A 99 -3.36 -9.58 -13.16
N GLN A 100 -4.61 -9.79 -13.55
CA GLN A 100 -5.74 -8.90 -13.28
C GLN A 100 -6.44 -9.20 -11.94
N HIS A 101 -6.34 -10.43 -11.40
CA HIS A 101 -7.11 -10.83 -10.22
C HIS A 101 -6.47 -10.45 -8.87
N SER A 102 -5.13 -10.38 -8.74
CA SER A 102 -4.52 -10.08 -7.43
C SER A 102 -4.69 -8.60 -7.03
N LEU A 103 -4.66 -7.66 -7.98
CA LEU A 103 -4.78 -6.22 -7.72
C LEU A 103 -6.18 -5.82 -7.23
N GLY A 104 -7.23 -6.39 -7.82
CA GLY A 104 -8.61 -6.07 -7.46
C GLY A 104 -8.95 -6.43 -6.01
N TRP A 105 -8.37 -7.53 -5.51
CA TRP A 105 -8.56 -7.95 -4.12
C TRP A 105 -7.92 -6.96 -3.14
N HIS A 106 -6.66 -6.56 -3.36
CA HIS A 106 -5.96 -5.60 -2.49
C HIS A 106 -6.69 -4.26 -2.43
N ILE A 107 -7.17 -3.77 -3.58
CA ILE A 107 -7.99 -2.56 -3.67
C ILE A 107 -9.24 -2.69 -2.80
N SER A 108 -9.99 -3.78 -2.97
CA SER A 108 -11.26 -4.00 -2.28
C SER A 108 -11.07 -4.14 -0.77
N PHE A 109 -10.01 -4.85 -0.35
CA PHE A 109 -9.65 -5.01 1.05
C PHE A 109 -9.29 -3.67 1.70
N ILE A 110 -8.43 -2.88 1.07
CA ILE A 110 -8.01 -1.57 1.60
C ILE A 110 -9.20 -0.60 1.65
N LYS A 111 -10.06 -0.60 0.63
CA LYS A 111 -11.29 0.22 0.64
C LYS A 111 -12.22 -0.17 1.79
N SER A 112 -12.47 -1.47 1.95
CA SER A 112 -13.29 -1.99 3.05
C SER A 112 -12.68 -1.62 4.40
N LEU A 113 -11.35 -1.69 4.54
CA LEU A 113 -10.65 -1.27 5.75
C LEU A 113 -10.84 0.22 6.02
N ALA A 114 -10.61 1.09 5.03
CA ALA A 114 -10.78 2.53 5.16
C ALA A 114 -12.22 2.92 5.54
N GLU A 115 -13.21 2.28 4.91
CA GLU A 115 -14.63 2.52 5.19
C GLU A 115 -15.02 2.06 6.60
N PHE A 116 -14.61 0.85 6.97
CA PHE A 116 -14.96 0.27 8.27
C PHE A 116 -14.29 1.00 9.43
N SER A 117 -13.01 1.39 9.27
CA SER A 117 -12.26 2.11 10.31
C SER A 117 -12.48 3.62 10.28
N ARG A 118 -13.11 4.16 9.23
CA ARG A 118 -13.33 5.60 9.01
C ARG A 118 -12.03 6.42 9.04
N ILE A 119 -10.93 5.85 8.54
CA ILE A 119 -9.63 6.53 8.46
C ILE A 119 -9.23 6.83 7.01
N PRO A 120 -8.49 7.92 6.75
CA PRO A 120 -7.79 8.11 5.50
C PRO A 120 -6.71 7.03 5.32
N VAL A 121 -6.57 6.55 4.08
CA VAL A 121 -5.49 5.65 3.66
C VAL A 121 -4.68 6.33 2.58
N LEU A 122 -3.38 6.51 2.81
CA LEU A 122 -2.43 7.05 1.86
C LEU A 122 -1.59 5.91 1.28
N VAL A 123 -1.55 5.81 -0.04
CA VAL A 123 -0.76 4.80 -0.75
C VAL A 123 0.24 5.50 -1.65
N THR A 124 1.52 5.17 -1.53
CA THR A 124 2.54 5.67 -2.46
C THR A 124 2.63 4.72 -3.67
N ASN A 125 2.95 5.29 -4.81
CA ASN A 125 3.16 4.55 -6.05
C ASN A 125 4.46 4.99 -6.70
N GLN A 126 5.12 4.06 -7.38
CA GLN A 126 6.33 4.32 -8.16
C GLN A 126 5.98 4.59 -9.63
N VAL A 127 6.86 5.31 -10.33
CA VAL A 127 6.79 5.54 -11.79
C VAL A 127 7.78 4.62 -12.49
N ARG A 128 7.35 4.06 -13.63
CA ARG A 128 8.18 3.22 -14.50
C ARG A 128 8.31 3.90 -15.87
N SER A 129 9.48 3.74 -16.50
CA SER A 129 9.66 4.14 -17.89
C SER A 129 9.00 3.12 -18.81
N GLN A 130 8.15 3.58 -19.72
CA GLN A 130 7.62 2.75 -20.80
C GLN A 130 8.75 2.50 -21.82
N SER A 131 9.25 1.26 -21.88
CA SER A 131 10.02 0.81 -23.04
C SER A 131 9.07 0.69 -24.22
N TYR A 132 9.51 1.12 -25.40
CA TYR A 132 8.73 1.41 -26.62
C TYR A 132 7.81 0.28 -27.17
N ASN A 133 7.70 -0.87 -26.50
CA ASN A 133 7.01 -2.06 -27.03
C ASN A 133 5.68 -2.43 -26.35
N GLU A 134 5.18 -1.69 -25.35
CA GLU A 134 3.85 -1.94 -24.79
C GLU A 134 2.93 -0.74 -25.01
N VAL A 135 2.22 -0.74 -26.15
CA VAL A 135 1.17 0.25 -26.47
C VAL A 135 0.01 0.08 -25.48
N CYS A 136 -0.03 0.89 -24.43
CA CYS A 136 -1.25 1.16 -23.69
C CYS A 136 -1.79 2.51 -24.15
N GLN A 137 -2.40 2.51 -25.33
CA GLN A 137 -3.15 3.64 -25.86
C GLN A 137 -4.34 3.87 -24.94
N TYR A 138 -4.39 5.01 -24.25
CA TYR A 138 -5.54 5.34 -23.41
C TYR A 138 -6.75 5.56 -24.30
N SER A 139 -7.90 4.99 -23.95
CA SER A 139 -9.14 5.12 -24.73
C SER A 139 -9.70 6.55 -24.81
N PHE A 140 -9.12 7.51 -24.07
CA PHE A 140 -9.44 8.94 -24.19
C PHE A 140 -8.44 9.73 -25.05
N GLN A 141 -7.31 9.13 -25.46
CA GLN A 141 -6.40 9.73 -26.43
C GLN A 141 -6.98 9.53 -27.83
N VAL A 142 -7.75 10.52 -28.27
CA VAL A 142 -8.26 10.64 -29.64
C VAL A 142 -7.09 10.49 -30.62
N GLN A 143 -7.21 9.55 -31.57
CA GLN A 143 -6.32 9.46 -32.73
C GLN A 143 -6.39 10.78 -33.50
N ARG A 144 -5.43 11.69 -33.26
CA ARG A 144 -5.14 12.76 -34.22
C ARG A 144 -4.26 12.15 -35.30
N ASN A 145 -4.89 11.71 -36.39
CA ASN A 145 -4.21 11.65 -37.67
C ASN A 145 -3.97 13.09 -38.09
N ASP A 146 -2.76 13.60 -37.90
CA ASP A 146 -2.30 14.74 -38.68
C ASP A 146 -0.81 14.54 -38.99
N GLU A 147 -0.54 14.34 -40.27
CA GLU A 147 0.80 14.28 -40.84
C GLU A 147 1.34 15.71 -40.88
N THR A 148 2.19 16.09 -39.94
CA THR A 148 3.07 17.25 -40.13
C THR A 148 4.33 17.09 -39.28
N GLN A 149 5.46 17.05 -40.00
CA GLN A 149 6.81 17.08 -39.47
C GLN A 149 7.02 18.37 -38.66
N GLU A 150 7.48 18.25 -37.42
CA GLU A 150 8.52 19.08 -36.80
C GLU A 150 8.81 18.49 -35.40
N GLU A 151 10.06 18.11 -35.16
CA GLU A 151 10.55 17.61 -33.87
C GLU A 151 10.72 18.75 -32.87
N PRO A 152 10.11 18.67 -31.68
CA PRO A 152 10.74 19.16 -30.47
C PRO A 152 11.23 17.94 -29.68
N GLU A 153 12.46 18.03 -29.15
CA GLU A 153 13.11 17.02 -28.31
C GLU A 153 12.17 16.47 -27.21
N LYS A 154 11.48 15.36 -27.51
CA LYS A 154 10.54 14.70 -26.61
C LYS A 154 11.29 13.66 -25.77
N TYR A 155 12.21 14.13 -24.93
CA TYR A 155 12.85 13.30 -23.90
C TYR A 155 11.97 13.11 -22.65
N ASP A 156 10.64 13.17 -22.78
CA ASP A 156 9.75 12.56 -21.77
C ASP A 156 9.60 11.09 -22.15
N SER A 157 10.55 10.27 -21.69
CA SER A 157 10.34 8.81 -21.62
C SER A 157 8.99 8.59 -20.95
N HIS A 158 7.98 8.08 -21.67
CA HIS A 158 6.59 8.00 -21.20
C HIS A 158 6.53 7.35 -19.81
N LEU A 159 6.44 8.17 -18.76
CA LEU A 159 6.41 7.71 -17.38
C LEU A 159 4.99 7.22 -17.08
N ILE A 160 4.88 5.96 -16.68
CA ILE A 160 3.60 5.34 -16.31
C ILE A 160 3.61 4.97 -14.84
N ALA A 161 2.49 5.19 -14.17
CA ALA A 161 2.25 4.76 -12.80
C ALA A 161 2.29 3.23 -12.70
N ALA A 162 3.12 2.67 -11.81
CA ALA A 162 3.39 1.23 -11.74
C ALA A 162 2.16 0.36 -11.41
N LEU A 163 1.24 0.88 -10.58
CA LEU A 163 0.01 0.17 -10.20
C LEU A 163 -1.06 0.07 -11.32
N GLY A 164 -0.90 0.79 -12.44
CA GLY A 164 -1.79 0.67 -13.60
C GLY A 164 -3.21 1.23 -13.42
N ILE A 165 -4.06 0.96 -14.41
CA ILE A 165 -5.37 1.63 -14.60
C ILE A 165 -6.39 1.30 -13.51
N HIS A 166 -6.44 0.06 -13.03
CA HIS A 166 -7.39 -0.38 -11.99
C HIS A 166 -7.22 0.43 -10.70
N TRP A 167 -5.97 0.66 -10.28
CA TRP A 167 -5.67 1.50 -9.13
C TRP A 167 -5.99 2.97 -9.39
N ALA A 168 -5.72 3.49 -10.59
CA ALA A 168 -6.07 4.86 -10.96
C ALA A 168 -7.59 5.13 -10.86
N HIS A 169 -8.43 4.16 -11.21
CA HIS A 169 -9.88 4.26 -11.02
C HIS A 169 -10.31 4.04 -9.57
N ALA A 170 -9.62 3.19 -8.82
CA ALA A 170 -9.98 2.85 -7.46
C ALA A 170 -9.74 3.98 -6.45
N VAL A 171 -8.70 4.79 -6.63
CA VAL A 171 -8.38 5.88 -5.68
C VAL A 171 -9.38 7.04 -5.76
N THR A 172 -9.69 7.64 -4.62
CA THR A 172 -10.58 8.81 -4.54
C THR A 172 -9.83 10.09 -4.90
N VAL A 173 -8.63 10.27 -4.35
CA VAL A 173 -7.75 11.42 -4.63
C VAL A 173 -6.43 10.90 -5.17
N ARG A 174 -5.93 11.50 -6.26
CA ARG A 174 -4.61 11.21 -6.83
C ARG A 174 -3.77 12.47 -6.82
N LEU A 175 -2.68 12.43 -6.06
CA LEU A 175 -1.65 13.46 -6.07
C LEU A 175 -0.48 12.98 -6.93
N VAL A 176 0.07 13.88 -7.75
CA VAL A 176 1.25 13.63 -8.58
C VAL A 176 2.33 14.60 -8.15
N LEU A 177 3.49 14.09 -7.75
CA LEU A 177 4.65 14.89 -7.38
C LEU A 177 5.58 14.94 -8.58
N GLU A 178 5.91 16.15 -9.04
CA GLU A 178 6.79 16.38 -10.19
C GLU A 178 7.92 17.32 -9.80
N ALA A 179 9.10 17.13 -10.40
CA ALA A 179 10.21 18.07 -10.34
C ALA A 179 10.54 18.53 -11.77
N LYS A 180 10.44 19.83 -12.04
CA LYS A 180 10.74 20.44 -13.34
C LYS A 180 11.65 21.65 -13.12
N LEU A 181 12.75 21.72 -13.88
CA LEU A 181 13.70 22.84 -13.85
C LEU A 181 14.18 23.21 -12.43
N GLY A 182 14.35 22.21 -11.55
CA GLY A 182 14.77 22.41 -10.16
C GLY A 182 13.65 22.78 -9.18
N GLN A 183 12.44 23.05 -9.65
CA GLN A 183 11.27 23.35 -8.82
C GLN A 183 10.37 22.12 -8.69
N ARG A 184 9.70 21.97 -7.54
CA ARG A 184 8.83 20.82 -7.25
C ARG A 184 7.38 21.24 -7.12
N TYR A 185 6.48 20.42 -7.65
CA TYR A 185 5.05 20.67 -7.67
C TYR A 185 4.26 19.44 -7.22
N ILE A 186 3.22 19.65 -6.42
CA ILE A 186 2.18 18.66 -6.13
C ILE A 186 0.95 19.02 -6.97
N LYS A 187 0.54 18.09 -7.83
CA LYS A 187 -0.66 18.23 -8.66
C LYS A 187 -1.79 17.36 -8.15
N VAL A 188 -3.00 17.92 -8.09
CA VAL A 188 -4.24 17.17 -7.88
C VAL A 188 -4.70 16.64 -9.23
N ALA A 189 -4.33 15.41 -9.57
CA ALA A 189 -4.69 14.80 -10.86
C ALA A 189 -6.10 14.19 -10.87
N LYS A 190 -6.63 13.83 -9.70
CA LYS A 190 -8.00 13.31 -9.53
C LYS A 190 -8.51 13.69 -8.15
N SER A 191 -9.72 14.24 -8.07
CA SER A 191 -10.46 14.47 -6.84
C SER A 191 -11.95 14.60 -7.17
N PRO A 192 -12.87 14.08 -6.32
CA PRO A 192 -14.31 14.27 -6.52
C PRO A 192 -14.77 15.70 -6.16
N ILE A 193 -13.95 16.46 -5.43
CA ILE A 193 -14.33 17.76 -4.87
C ILE A 193 -13.45 18.92 -5.35
N SER A 194 -12.23 18.63 -5.80
CA SER A 194 -11.25 19.65 -6.17
C SER A 194 -10.97 19.59 -7.67
N PRO A 195 -10.91 20.74 -8.36
CA PRO A 195 -10.47 20.77 -9.75
C PRO A 195 -8.99 20.36 -9.86
N PRO A 196 -8.52 20.02 -11.07
CA PRO A 196 -7.08 19.87 -11.31
C PRO A 196 -6.33 21.15 -10.96
N MET A 197 -5.40 21.05 -10.02
CA MET A 197 -4.61 22.17 -9.48
C MET A 197 -3.16 21.72 -9.25
N SER A 198 -2.23 22.68 -9.21
CA SER A 198 -0.80 22.45 -9.00
C SER A 198 -0.26 23.43 -7.97
N PHE A 199 0.48 22.92 -7.00
CA PHE A 199 1.03 23.70 -5.89
C PHE A 199 2.55 23.55 -5.85
N PRO A 200 3.33 24.64 -5.88
CA PRO A 200 4.76 24.56 -5.65
C PRO A 200 5.02 24.14 -4.19
N PHE A 201 6.05 23.33 -3.99
CA PHE A 201 6.47 22.92 -2.66
C PHE A 201 7.99 22.80 -2.55
N ASN A 202 8.50 22.90 -1.33
CA ASN A 202 9.88 22.58 -0.99
C ASN A 202 9.94 21.47 0.07
N ILE A 203 11.08 20.77 0.13
CA ILE A 203 11.35 19.82 1.21
C ILE A 203 12.37 20.46 2.13
N THR A 204 11.96 20.70 3.37
CA THR A 204 12.81 21.23 4.43
C THR A 204 13.14 20.12 5.43
N ALA A 205 13.98 20.41 6.43
CA ALA A 205 14.24 19.47 7.54
C ALA A 205 12.96 19.12 8.33
N SER A 206 11.92 19.95 8.27
CA SER A 206 10.63 19.73 8.91
C SER A 206 9.61 19.01 8.02
N GLY A 207 9.97 18.65 6.79
CA GLY A 207 9.10 17.97 5.83
C GLY A 207 8.67 18.86 4.65
N ILE A 208 7.45 18.66 4.15
CA ILE A 208 6.91 19.36 2.98
C ILE A 208 6.37 20.74 3.38
N ALA A 209 6.86 21.77 2.70
CA ALA A 209 6.41 23.16 2.83
C ALA A 209 5.76 23.61 1.52
N LEU A 210 4.50 24.03 1.56
CA LEU A 210 3.83 24.63 0.40
C LEU A 210 4.30 26.07 0.23
N LEU A 211 4.46 26.51 -1.02
CA LEU A 211 4.89 27.86 -1.35
C LEU A 211 3.72 28.67 -1.91
N ASP A 212 3.70 29.98 -1.65
CA ASP A 212 2.87 30.93 -2.38
C ASP A 212 3.46 31.29 -3.75
N ASP A 213 2.77 32.17 -4.49
CA ASP A 213 3.21 32.66 -5.79
C ASP A 213 4.53 33.45 -5.72
N ASP A 214 4.87 33.98 -4.54
CA ASP A 214 6.10 34.73 -4.26
C ASP A 214 7.24 33.83 -3.74
N GLY A 215 7.00 32.51 -3.57
CA GLY A 215 7.99 31.53 -3.12
C GLY A 215 8.18 31.46 -1.59
N THR A 216 7.30 32.08 -0.81
CA THR A 216 7.31 32.06 0.65
C THR A 216 6.55 30.85 1.20
N GLU A 217 7.05 30.27 2.29
CA GLU A 217 6.40 29.13 2.95
C GLU A 217 5.06 29.55 3.57
N LEU A 218 3.97 28.90 3.14
CA LEU A 218 2.64 29.09 3.69
C LEU A 218 2.42 28.19 4.92
N ARG A 219 1.96 28.77 6.03
CA ARG A 219 1.71 28.05 7.29
C ARG A 219 0.26 28.14 7.75
N GLY A 220 -0.26 27.04 8.32
CA GLY A 220 -1.55 27.05 9.03
C GLY A 220 -2.76 27.40 8.15
N LYS A 221 -3.55 28.40 8.57
CA LYS A 221 -4.82 28.77 7.90
C LYS A 221 -4.64 29.40 6.51
N GLU A 222 -3.44 29.87 6.20
CA GLU A 222 -3.07 30.54 4.93
C GLU A 222 -2.95 29.55 3.76
N ILE A 223 -2.88 28.25 4.03
CA ILE A 223 -2.96 27.22 2.97
C ILE A 223 -4.31 27.30 2.22
N ASN A 224 -5.38 27.75 2.89
CA ASN A 224 -6.69 27.91 2.26
C ASN A 224 -6.78 29.13 1.31
N SER A 225 -5.82 30.05 1.37
CA SER A 225 -5.78 31.24 0.50
C SER A 225 -4.93 31.05 -0.76
N ILE A 226 -4.45 29.84 -1.04
CA ILE A 226 -3.70 29.59 -2.27
C ILE A 226 -4.61 29.85 -3.47
N GLN A 227 -4.34 30.95 -4.17
CA GLN A 227 -4.99 31.27 -5.42
C GLN A 227 -4.22 30.58 -6.54
N CYS A 228 -4.77 29.46 -7.03
CA CYS A 228 -4.27 28.84 -8.25
C CYS A 228 -4.59 29.76 -9.43
N GLN A 229 -3.69 30.70 -9.77
CA GLN A 229 -3.71 31.26 -11.11
C GLN A 229 -3.39 30.13 -12.08
N GLY A 230 -4.41 29.72 -12.83
CA GLY A 230 -4.32 28.58 -13.73
C GLY A 230 -3.12 28.74 -14.67
N LEU A 231 -2.16 27.82 -14.55
CA LEU A 231 -1.56 27.22 -15.73
C LEU A 231 -2.62 26.33 -16.41
N SER A 232 -3.72 26.96 -16.81
CA SER A 232 -4.62 26.56 -17.88
C SER A 232 -3.98 26.80 -19.27
N GLN A 233 -2.66 27.01 -19.33
CA GLN A 233 -1.84 26.89 -20.52
C GLN A 233 -0.95 25.65 -20.36
N GLY A 234 -1.46 24.49 -20.76
CA GLY A 234 -0.69 23.24 -20.78
C GLY A 234 -1.52 21.96 -20.69
N LEU A 235 -2.79 22.03 -20.29
CA LEU A 235 -3.71 20.88 -20.30
C LEU A 235 -4.56 20.77 -21.58
N ILE A 236 -4.23 21.57 -22.59
CA ILE A 236 -4.67 21.39 -23.98
C ILE A 236 -3.42 21.43 -24.86
N HIS A 237 -2.52 20.46 -24.71
CA HIS A 237 -1.79 19.90 -25.84
C HIS A 237 -0.99 18.67 -25.38
N ASN A 238 -1.25 17.57 -26.10
CA ASN A 238 -0.55 16.29 -26.18
C ASN A 238 -0.94 15.21 -25.16
#